data_AF-A0A2R5FYA3-F1
#
_entry.id   AF-A0A2R5FYA3-F1
#
_cell.length_a   1.000
_cell.length_b   1.000
_cell.length_c   1.000
_cell.angle_alpha   90.00
_cell.angle_beta   90.00
_cell.angle_gamma   90.00
#
_symmetry.space_group_name_H-M   'P 1'
#
loop_
_entity.id
_entity.type
_entity.pdbx_description
1 polymer ?
#
loop_
_entity_poly.entity_id
_entity_poly.type
_entity_poly.pdbx_seq_one_letter_code
_entity_poly.pdbx_strand_id
1 'polypeptide(L)' 'MATKKPRLTIYLASQELLDDLQTIADEQQRSVSNLASIALADWIAQYKERKKEDK' A
#
# COMPACT_ATOMS: atom_id res chain seq x y z
N MET A 1 -11.40 2.46 -23.68
CA MET A 1 -9.93 2.48 -23.49
C MET A 1 -9.60 1.63 -22.29
N ALA A 2 -8.80 0.57 -22.42
CA ALA A 2 -8.32 -0.18 -21.27
C ALA A 2 -7.38 0.74 -20.48
N THR A 3 -7.87 1.29 -19.37
CA THR A 3 -7.06 2.10 -18.47
C THR A 3 -5.96 1.20 -17.89
N LYS A 4 -4.75 1.31 -18.45
CA LYS A 4 -3.58 0.61 -17.88
C LYS A 4 -3.45 1.03 -16.42
N LYS A 5 -3.46 0.06 -15.52
CA LYS A 5 -3.18 0.33 -14.11
C LYS A 5 -1.76 0.94 -14.00
N PRO A 6 -1.60 2.08 -13.32
CA PRO A 6 -0.28 2.69 -13.13
C PRO A 6 0.62 1.73 -12.35
N ARG A 7 1.91 1.70 -12.69
CA ARG A 7 2.93 0.92 -11.97
C ARG A 7 3.73 1.87 -11.08
N LEU A 8 3.95 1.48 -9.83
CA LEU A 8 4.77 2.19 -8.86
C LEU A 8 5.88 1.25 -8.37
N THR A 9 7.12 1.73 -8.40
CA THR A 9 8.25 1.04 -7.76
C THR A 9 8.45 1.65 -6.38
N ILE A 10 8.53 0.81 -5.35
CA ILE A 10 8.74 1.22 -3.96
C ILE A 10 10.11 0.72 -3.53
N TYR A 11 10.96 1.62 -3.02
CA TYR A 11 12.22 1.28 -2.39
C TYR A 11 11.98 1.16 -0.88
N LEU A 12 12.16 -0.04 -0.34
CA LEU A 12 11.96 -0.31 1.09
C LEU A 12 13.22 0.05 1.87
N ALA A 13 13.04 0.44 3.14
CA ALA A 13 14.14 0.84 4.02
C ALA A 13 15.04 -0.33 4.42
N SER A 14 14.51 -1.56 4.42
CA SER A 14 15.26 -2.78 4.74
C SER A 14 14.67 -3.99 4.00
N GLN A 15 15.47 -5.05 3.87
CA GLN A 15 15.04 -6.34 3.37
C GLN A 15 14.09 -7.04 4.36
N GLU A 16 14.34 -6.92 5.66
CA GLU A 16 13.50 -7.51 6.71
C GLU A 16 12.03 -7.07 6.58
N LEU A 17 11.80 -5.80 6.22
CA LEU A 17 10.45 -5.27 6.01
C LEU A 17 9.76 -5.89 4.78
N LEU A 18 10.52 -6.29 3.76
CA LEU A 18 9.97 -7.04 2.63
C LEU A 18 9.58 -8.46 3.06
N ASP A 19 10.41 -9.09 3.88
CA ASP A 19 10.18 -10.46 4.36
C ASP A 19 8.95 -10.52 5.29
N ASP A 20 8.78 -9.53 6.15
CA ASP A 20 7.59 -9.37 7.00
C ASP A 20 6.33 -9.15 6.14
N LEU A 21 6.40 -8.26 5.14
CA LEU A 21 5.30 -8.02 4.20
C LEU A 21 4.93 -9.28 3.41
N GLN A 22 5.92 -10.06 3.00
CA GLN A 22 5.72 -11.32 2.28
C GLN A 22 5.02 -12.35 3.18
N THR A 23 5.48 -12.48 4.43
CA THR A 23 4.86 -13.38 5.43
C THR A 23 3.39 -13.03 5.64
N ILE A 24 3.07 -11.75 5.85
CA ILE A 24 1.68 -11.30 6.02
C ILE A 24 0.85 -11.56 4.76
N ALA A 25 1.43 -11.35 3.57
CA ALA A 25 0.77 -11.60 2.31
C ALA A 25 0.42 -13.09 2.15
N ASP A 26 1.34 -13.98 2.52
CA ASP A 26 1.15 -15.42 2.45
C ASP A 26 0.09 -15.89 3.45
N GLU A 27 0.12 -15.40 4.70
CA GLU A 27 -0.90 -15.70 5.73
C GLU A 27 -2.31 -15.29 5.28
N GLN A 28 -2.44 -14.14 4.61
CA GLN A 28 -3.73 -13.63 4.14
C GLN A 28 -4.14 -14.17 2.76
N GLN A 29 -3.31 -15.03 2.13
CA GLN A 29 -3.48 -15.52 0.76
C GLN A 29 -3.66 -14.36 -0.25
N ARG A 30 -2.88 -13.30 -0.08
CA ARG A 30 -2.88 -12.08 -0.92
C ARG A 30 -1.50 -11.84 -1.51
N SER A 31 -1.42 -10.93 -2.47
CA SER A 31 -0.12 -10.46 -2.97
C SER A 31 0.36 -9.24 -2.19
N VAL A 32 1.69 -9.09 -2.04
CA VAL A 32 2.30 -7.88 -1.46
C VAL A 32 1.82 -6.61 -2.19
N SER A 33 1.66 -6.68 -3.52
CA SER A 33 1.12 -5.57 -4.31
C SER A 33 -0.31 -5.20 -3.94
N ASN A 34 -1.16 -6.20 -3.62
CA ASN A 34 -2.52 -5.95 -3.15
C ASN A 34 -2.52 -5.29 -1.77
N LEU A 35 -1.71 -5.79 -0.83
CA LEU A 35 -1.57 -5.20 0.51
C LEU A 35 -1.07 -3.75 0.45
N ALA A 36 0.00 -3.51 -0.30
CA ALA A 36 0.56 -2.16 -0.49
C ALA A 36 -0.47 -1.21 -1.13
N SER A 37 -1.26 -1.69 -2.10
CA SER A 37 -2.30 -0.88 -2.73
C SER A 37 -3.41 -0.49 -1.75
N ILE A 38 -3.83 -1.39 -0.86
CA ILE A 38 -4.87 -1.13 0.14
C ILE A 38 -4.34 -0.17 1.20
N ALA A 39 -3.17 -0.45 1.76
CA ALA A 39 -2.55 0.39 2.79
C ALA A 39 -2.30 1.83 2.29
N LEU A 40 -1.83 1.98 1.04
CA LEU A 40 -1.63 3.29 0.43
C LEU A 40 -2.95 4.05 0.24
N ALA A 41 -4.01 3.36 -0.19
CA ALA A 41 -5.32 3.98 -0.36
C ALA A 41 -5.90 4.46 0.98
N ASP A 42 -5.77 3.64 2.02
CA ASP A 42 -6.24 3.97 3.37
C ASP A 42 -5.48 5.17 3.96
N TRP A 43 -4.15 5.18 3.85
CA TRP A 43 -3.33 6.30 4.28
C TRP A 43 -3.71 7.62 3.58
N ILE A 44 -3.95 7.58 2.26
CA ILE A 44 -4.42 8.76 1.50
C ILE A 44 -5.79 9.23 1.99
N ALA A 45 -6.70 8.30 2.32
CA ALA A 45 -8.02 8.64 2.84
C ALA A 45 -7.90 9.35 4.19
N GLN A 46 -7.15 8.78 5.14
CA GLN A 46 -6.90 9.37 6.45
C GLN A 46 -6.23 10.76 6.35
N TYR A 47 -5.25 10.91 5.46
CA TYR A 47 -4.60 12.22 5.24
C TYR A 47 -5.60 13.28 4.75
N LYS A 48 -6.52 12.91 3.85
CA LYS A 48 -7.55 13.82 3.35
C LYS A 48 -8.59 14.18 4.41
N GLU A 49 -8.91 13.26 5.31
CA GLU A 49 -9.83 13.51 6.42
C GLU A 49 -9.24 14.50 7.41
N ARG A 50 -8.01 14.26 7.88
CA ARG A 50 -7.30 15.19 8.80
C ARG A 50 -7.21 16.61 8.22
N LYS A 51 -6.86 16.72 6.93
CA LYS A 51 -6.76 18.01 6.24
C LYS A 51 -8.09 18.78 6.13
N LYS A 52 -9.24 18.08 6.23
CA LYS A 52 -10.56 18.73 6.24
C LYS A 52 -10.94 19.23 7.63
N GLU A 53 -10.45 18.58 8.68
CA GLU A 53 -10.69 19.01 10.08
C GLU A 53 -9.86 20.24 10.46
N ASP A 54 -8.70 20.44 9.81
CA ASP A 54 -7.85 21.64 9.96
C ASP A 54 -8.38 22.89 9.21
N LYS A 55 -9.59 22.86 8.64
CA LYS A 55 -10.16 23.94 7.81
C LYS A 55 -11.52 24.41 8.30
#